data_AF-D5RNF6-F1
#
_entry.id   AF-D5RNF6-F1
#
_cell.length_a   1.000
_cell.length_b   1.000
_cell.length_c   1.000
_cell.angle_alpha   90.00
_cell.angle_beta   90.00
_cell.angle_gamma   90.00
#
_symmetry.space_group_name_H-M   'P 1'
#
loop_
_entity.id
_entity.type
_entity.pdbx_description
1 polymer ?
#
loop_
_entity_poly.entity_id
_entity_poly.type
_entity_poly.pdbx_seq_one_letter_code
_entity_poly.pdbx_strand_id
1 'polypeptide(L)'
;MRLPAHPAPPPVQAAGTRPASWPLRLAALLPALGFLAVVLAPPLNPDVAAVLDFAGRMRAGEVLYLDLIDINPPLIFLLNLPAAWLASVTPLAASQALVLTLLLLCALCWGLCHALRDRAAGPAEQAVMAAMLPLLPLSAGQDFGQREQLMALLALPYLLLAERRILGRATPAALVAAVTLLAGIGFALKPHFLAVPALVEAVVLLARFRRQGWARPLADPVPWGMAALWLAYLALIHFAFPAYFRNIVPLVRDWYLDLGGAPWWAVLLTAPTGSAAVLAI
;
A
#
# COMPACT_ATOMS: atom_id res chain seq x y z
N MET A 1 -59.64 -20.03 17.61
CA MET A 1 -59.03 -20.52 16.36
C MET A 1 -57.51 -20.33 16.48
N ARG A 2 -56.77 -21.37 16.87
CA ARG A 2 -55.29 -21.31 17.03
C ARG A 2 -54.67 -21.66 15.68
N LEU A 3 -53.90 -20.74 15.10
CA LEU A 3 -53.13 -20.99 13.88
C LEU A 3 -52.07 -22.07 14.14
N PRO A 4 -51.87 -23.03 13.22
CA PRO A 4 -50.81 -24.02 13.36
C PRO A 4 -49.43 -23.37 13.23
N ALA A 5 -48.52 -23.72 14.14
CA ALA A 5 -47.13 -23.27 14.11
C ALA A 5 -46.42 -23.84 12.88
N HIS A 6 -45.80 -22.97 12.08
CA HIS A 6 -44.89 -23.38 11.01
C HIS A 6 -43.68 -24.11 11.62
N PRO A 7 -43.31 -25.31 11.13
CA PRO A 7 -42.09 -25.96 11.56
C PRO A 7 -40.88 -25.11 11.16
N ALA A 8 -39.97 -24.89 12.10
CA ALA A 8 -38.71 -24.20 11.84
C ALA A 8 -37.94 -24.93 10.72
N PRO A 9 -37.31 -24.20 9.78
CA PRO A 9 -36.50 -24.82 8.75
C PRO A 9 -35.36 -25.63 9.41
N PRO A 10 -34.99 -26.79 8.86
CA PRO A 10 -33.91 -27.59 9.41
C PRO A 10 -32.62 -26.78 9.41
N PRO A 11 -31.73 -26.98 10.41
CA PRO A 11 -30.43 -26.33 10.42
C PRO A 11 -29.69 -26.71 9.14
N VAL A 12 -29.28 -25.70 8.37
CA VAL A 12 -28.38 -25.88 7.23
C VAL A 12 -27.09 -26.47 7.79
N GLN A 13 -26.91 -27.78 7.62
CA GLN A 13 -25.65 -28.43 7.92
C GLN A 13 -24.61 -27.78 7.00
N ALA A 14 -23.65 -27.06 7.59
CA ALA A 14 -22.50 -26.55 6.86
C ALA A 14 -21.81 -27.76 6.22
N ALA A 15 -22.04 -27.96 4.92
CA ALA A 15 -21.38 -28.99 4.15
C ALA A 15 -19.89 -28.82 4.38
N GLY A 16 -19.26 -29.82 5.02
CA GLY A 16 -17.83 -29.80 5.32
C GLY A 16 -17.08 -29.61 4.02
N THR A 17 -16.61 -28.39 3.76
CA THR A 17 -15.85 -28.09 2.55
C THR A 17 -14.54 -28.85 2.67
N ARG A 18 -14.40 -29.91 1.87
CA ARG A 18 -13.11 -30.61 1.74
C ARG A 18 -12.06 -29.55 1.40
N PRO A 19 -10.90 -29.53 2.08
CA PRO A 19 -9.85 -28.58 1.76
C PRO A 19 -9.50 -28.74 0.29
N ALA A 20 -9.49 -27.63 -0.45
CA ALA A 20 -9.09 -27.64 -1.86
C ALA A 20 -7.74 -28.36 -1.99
N SER A 21 -7.67 -29.32 -2.91
CA SER A 21 -6.46 -30.11 -3.14
C SER A 21 -5.29 -29.17 -3.50
N TRP A 22 -4.09 -29.49 -3.02
CA TRP A 22 -2.87 -28.72 -3.31
C TRP A 22 -2.67 -28.34 -4.80
N PRO A 23 -3.06 -29.14 -5.83
CA PRO A 23 -2.96 -28.71 -7.22
C PRO A 23 -3.85 -27.50 -7.56
N LEU A 24 -5.05 -27.36 -6.96
CA LEU A 24 -5.90 -26.18 -7.19
C LEU A 24 -5.27 -24.91 -6.60
N ARG A 25 -4.57 -25.05 -5.47
CA ARG A 25 -3.83 -23.93 -4.86
C ARG A 25 -2.64 -23.50 -5.72
N LEU A 26 -1.93 -24.45 -6.33
CA LEU A 26 -0.84 -24.16 -7.27
C LEU A 26 -1.36 -23.54 -8.57
N ALA A 27 -2.48 -24.05 -9.11
CA ALA A 27 -3.11 -23.49 -10.30
C ALA A 27 -3.50 -22.02 -10.10
N ALA A 28 -3.93 -21.65 -8.89
CA ALA A 28 -4.29 -20.28 -8.55
C ALA A 28 -3.09 -19.29 -8.58
N LEU A 29 -1.85 -19.80 -8.51
CA LEU A 29 -0.62 -18.99 -8.62
C LEU A 29 -0.15 -18.80 -10.07
N LEU A 30 -0.67 -19.58 -11.03
CA LEU A 30 -0.23 -19.52 -12.43
C LEU A 30 -0.32 -18.11 -13.05
N PRO A 31 -1.39 -17.32 -12.84
CA PRO A 31 -1.44 -15.95 -13.37
C PRO A 31 -0.33 -15.06 -12.78
N ALA A 32 -0.08 -15.18 -11.47
CA ALA A 32 0.98 -14.42 -10.80
C ALA A 32 2.36 -14.80 -11.34
N LEU A 33 2.61 -16.09 -11.62
CA LEU A 33 3.85 -16.55 -12.27
C LEU A 33 4.01 -16.00 -13.69
N GLY A 34 2.92 -15.86 -14.45
CA GLY A 34 2.95 -15.22 -15.77
C GLY A 34 3.37 -13.76 -15.70
N PHE A 35 2.80 -12.99 -14.78
CA PHE A 35 3.20 -11.60 -14.56
C PHE A 35 4.59 -11.46 -13.96
N LEU A 36 5.04 -12.43 -13.15
CA LEU A 36 6.42 -12.45 -12.66
C LEU A 36 7.43 -12.47 -13.81
N ALA A 37 7.14 -13.19 -14.91
CA ALA A 37 8.00 -13.18 -16.09
C ALA A 37 8.08 -11.78 -16.72
N VAL A 38 6.98 -11.02 -16.73
CA VAL A 38 6.95 -9.62 -17.20
C VAL A 38 7.75 -8.70 -16.28
N VAL A 39 7.59 -8.85 -14.96
CA VAL A 39 8.32 -8.07 -13.95
C VAL A 39 9.83 -8.33 -14.01
N LEU A 40 10.24 -9.55 -14.36
CA LEU A 40 11.64 -9.92 -14.52
C LEU A 40 12.22 -9.51 -15.88
N ALA A 41 11.37 -9.15 -16.84
CA ALA A 41 11.80 -8.75 -18.18
C ALA A 41 12.19 -7.26 -18.20
N PRO A 42 13.40 -6.91 -18.67
CA PRO A 42 13.78 -5.52 -18.89
C PRO A 42 12.99 -4.90 -20.05
N PRO A 43 12.92 -3.55 -20.14
CA PRO A 43 13.47 -2.56 -19.21
C PRO A 43 12.58 -2.31 -17.98
N LEU A 44 13.12 -1.63 -16.96
CA LEU A 44 12.29 -1.07 -15.88
C LEU A 44 11.49 0.11 -16.41
N ASN A 45 10.35 0.40 -15.75
CA ASN A 45 9.67 1.66 -15.94
C ASN A 45 10.62 2.85 -15.67
N PRO A 46 10.62 3.90 -16.52
CA PRO A 46 11.54 5.02 -16.39
C PRO A 46 11.51 5.75 -15.04
N ASP A 47 10.34 5.92 -14.43
CA ASP A 47 10.20 6.60 -13.14
C ASP A 47 10.83 5.77 -12.02
N VAL A 48 10.59 4.45 -12.05
CA VAL A 48 11.19 3.50 -11.10
C VAL A 48 12.70 3.44 -11.28
N ALA A 49 13.18 3.44 -12.53
CA ALA A 49 14.60 3.45 -12.85
C ALA A 49 15.28 4.75 -12.38
N ALA A 50 14.65 5.91 -12.57
CA ALA A 50 15.18 7.20 -12.11
C ALA A 50 15.31 7.27 -10.58
N VAL A 51 14.31 6.79 -9.85
CA VAL A 51 14.36 6.70 -8.38
C VAL A 51 15.50 5.78 -7.92
N LEU A 52 15.67 4.63 -8.59
CA LEU A 52 16.74 3.68 -8.27
C LEU A 52 18.13 4.27 -8.56
N ASP A 53 18.29 4.99 -9.67
CA ASP A 53 19.51 5.71 -10.01
C ASP A 53 19.85 6.75 -8.94
N PHE A 54 18.86 7.56 -8.52
CA PHE A 54 19.02 8.54 -7.45
C PHE A 54 19.44 7.87 -6.14
N ALA A 55 18.82 6.74 -5.77
CA ALA A 55 19.23 5.99 -4.58
C ALA A 55 20.68 5.48 -4.69
N GLY A 56 21.12 5.05 -5.87
CA GLY A 56 22.51 4.69 -6.16
C GLY A 56 23.48 5.84 -5.97
N ARG A 57 23.14 7.02 -6.50
CA ARG A 57 23.95 8.24 -6.40
C ARG A 57 23.98 8.81 -4.98
N MET A 58 22.85 8.79 -4.27
CA MET A 58 22.79 9.11 -2.85
C MET A 58 23.71 8.22 -2.03
N ARG A 59 23.74 6.92 -2.34
CA ARG A 59 24.66 5.98 -1.70
C ARG A 59 26.13 6.32 -1.99
N ALA A 60 26.44 6.83 -3.19
CA ALA A 60 27.77 7.26 -3.58
C ALA A 60 28.20 8.60 -2.94
N GLY A 61 27.31 9.27 -2.20
CA GLY A 61 27.59 10.48 -1.45
C GLY A 61 26.95 11.75 -2.01
N GLU A 62 26.19 11.66 -3.11
CA GLU A 62 25.45 12.81 -3.65
C GLU A 62 24.28 13.19 -2.73
N VAL A 63 24.02 14.48 -2.60
CA VAL A 63 23.01 15.01 -1.67
C VAL A 63 21.69 15.28 -2.40
N LEU A 64 20.64 14.59 -1.94
CA LEU A 64 19.28 14.77 -2.47
C LEU A 64 18.80 16.22 -2.31
N TYR A 65 18.23 16.77 -3.38
CA TYR A 65 17.73 18.15 -3.51
C TYR A 65 18.80 19.26 -3.62
N LEU A 66 20.09 18.88 -3.65
CA LEU A 66 21.20 19.77 -4.00
C LEU A 66 21.84 19.30 -5.30
N ASP A 67 22.35 18.06 -5.31
CA ASP A 67 22.98 17.45 -6.49
C ASP A 67 21.94 16.69 -7.35
N LEU A 68 20.90 16.18 -6.68
CA LEU A 68 19.85 15.35 -7.27
C LEU A 68 18.50 16.06 -7.13
N ILE A 69 18.03 16.72 -8.19
CA ILE A 69 16.79 17.51 -8.17
C ILE A 69 15.61 16.65 -8.61
N ASP A 70 14.65 16.47 -7.71
CA ASP A 70 13.38 15.79 -7.98
C ASP A 70 12.27 16.35 -7.06
N ILE A 71 11.04 16.35 -7.56
CA ILE A 71 9.87 16.92 -6.85
C ILE A 71 9.32 16.02 -5.73
N ASN A 72 9.68 14.74 -5.75
CA ASN A 72 9.14 13.75 -4.85
C ASN A 72 9.74 13.90 -3.44
N PRO A 73 8.94 13.71 -2.37
CA PRO A 73 9.45 13.63 -1.01
C PRO A 73 10.47 12.48 -0.83
N PRO A 74 11.35 12.56 0.18
CA PRO A 74 12.56 11.73 0.24
C PRO A 74 12.29 10.23 0.46
N LEU A 75 11.12 9.88 1.00
CA LEU A 75 10.80 8.50 1.38
C LEU A 75 10.97 7.50 0.23
N ILE A 76 10.59 7.84 -1.00
CA ILE A 76 10.69 6.87 -2.11
C ILE A 76 12.15 6.53 -2.45
N PHE A 77 13.05 7.50 -2.35
CA PHE A 77 14.49 7.28 -2.53
C PHE A 77 15.07 6.47 -1.36
N LEU A 78 14.65 6.79 -0.13
CA LEU A 78 15.04 6.02 1.06
C LEU A 78 14.61 4.55 0.98
N LEU A 79 13.42 4.26 0.45
CA LEU A 79 12.95 2.88 0.22
C LEU A 79 13.72 2.14 -0.88
N ASN A 80 14.40 2.86 -1.79
CA ASN A 80 15.23 2.29 -2.84
C ASN A 80 16.70 2.13 -2.42
N LEU A 81 17.14 2.76 -1.31
CA LEU A 81 18.49 2.59 -0.78
C LEU A 81 18.87 1.12 -0.48
N PRO A 82 17.99 0.26 0.07
CA PRO A 82 18.31 -1.16 0.25
C PRO A 82 18.64 -1.87 -1.06
N ALA A 83 17.92 -1.57 -2.15
CA ALA A 83 18.18 -2.13 -3.46
C ALA A 83 19.51 -1.64 -4.04
N ALA A 84 19.78 -0.33 -3.94
CA ALA A 84 21.04 0.26 -4.36
C ALA A 84 22.24 -0.29 -3.55
N TRP A 85 22.05 -0.47 -2.23
CA TRP A 85 23.06 -1.10 -1.38
C TRP A 85 23.30 -2.56 -1.79
N LEU A 86 22.23 -3.34 -2.00
CA LEU A 86 22.33 -4.74 -2.42
C LEU A 86 23.07 -4.88 -3.76
N ALA A 87 22.77 -4.01 -4.73
CA ALA A 87 23.47 -3.96 -6.02
C ALA A 87 24.97 -3.64 -5.86
N SER A 88 25.34 -2.85 -4.86
CA SER A 88 26.76 -2.49 -4.62
C SER A 88 27.59 -3.60 -3.95
N VAL A 89 26.95 -4.57 -3.30
CA VAL A 89 27.63 -5.64 -2.56
C VAL A 89 27.43 -7.03 -3.18
N THR A 90 26.68 -7.12 -4.28
CA THR A 90 26.39 -8.35 -5.00
C THR A 90 26.69 -8.18 -6.50
N PRO A 91 26.80 -9.26 -7.28
CA PRO A 91 26.95 -9.16 -8.73
C PRO A 91 25.64 -8.81 -9.47
N LEU A 92 24.55 -8.55 -8.73
CA LEU A 92 23.25 -8.24 -9.34
C LEU A 92 23.30 -6.86 -9.98
N ALA A 93 22.70 -6.73 -11.17
CA ALA A 93 22.40 -5.41 -11.72
C ALA A 93 21.45 -4.66 -10.78
N ALA A 94 21.50 -3.33 -10.76
CA ALA A 94 20.66 -2.52 -9.87
C ALA A 94 19.17 -2.84 -10.02
N SER A 95 18.71 -3.04 -11.25
CA SER A 95 17.31 -3.44 -11.54
C SER A 95 16.95 -4.79 -10.94
N GLN A 96 17.85 -5.77 -11.00
CA GLN A 96 17.64 -7.10 -10.42
C GLN A 96 17.60 -7.03 -8.89
N ALA A 97 18.48 -6.24 -8.28
CA ALA A 97 18.50 -6.01 -6.84
C ALA A 97 17.21 -5.31 -6.37
N LEU A 98 16.68 -4.37 -7.15
CA LEU A 98 15.39 -3.73 -6.89
C LEU A 98 14.24 -4.74 -6.97
N VAL A 99 14.12 -5.48 -8.07
CA VAL A 99 13.05 -6.46 -8.23
C VAL A 99 13.10 -7.50 -7.10
N LEU A 100 14.28 -7.99 -6.72
CA LEU A 100 14.42 -8.90 -5.59
C LEU A 100 13.93 -8.26 -4.28
N THR A 101 14.32 -7.01 -4.00
CA THR A 101 13.87 -6.28 -2.79
C THR A 101 12.35 -6.12 -2.77
N LEU A 102 11.74 -5.78 -3.91
CA LEU A 102 10.29 -5.64 -4.05
C LEU A 102 9.56 -6.98 -3.91
N LEU A 103 10.11 -8.07 -4.44
CA LEU A 103 9.54 -9.42 -4.28
C LEU A 103 9.60 -9.89 -2.83
N LEU A 104 10.70 -9.59 -2.11
CA LEU A 104 10.81 -9.86 -0.67
C LEU A 104 9.77 -9.05 0.12
N LEU A 105 9.55 -7.78 -0.24
CA LEU A 105 8.50 -6.95 0.36
C LEU A 105 7.09 -7.51 0.09
N CYS A 106 6.84 -7.97 -1.14
CA CYS A 106 5.59 -8.65 -1.51
C CYS A 106 5.38 -9.91 -0.67
N ALA A 107 6.41 -10.75 -0.52
CA ALA A 107 6.36 -11.96 0.28
C ALA A 107 6.09 -11.65 1.77
N LEU A 108 6.71 -10.60 2.31
CA LEU A 108 6.45 -10.12 3.66
C LEU A 108 4.97 -9.72 3.84
N CYS A 109 4.46 -8.85 2.97
CA CYS A 109 3.07 -8.38 3.05
C CYS A 109 2.08 -9.54 2.87
N TRP A 110 2.36 -10.47 1.96
CA TRP A 110 1.58 -11.68 1.78
C TRP A 110 1.56 -12.56 3.03
N GLY A 111 2.73 -12.76 3.67
CA GLY A 111 2.85 -13.49 4.93
C GLY A 111 2.06 -12.84 6.07
N LEU A 112 2.11 -11.51 6.18
CA LEU A 112 1.33 -10.75 7.18
C LEU A 112 -0.17 -10.90 6.94
N CYS A 113 -0.63 -10.77 5.70
CA CYS A 113 -2.03 -11.01 5.34
C CYS A 113 -2.48 -12.43 5.70
N HIS A 114 -1.65 -13.43 5.41
CA HIS A 114 -1.94 -14.82 5.75
C HIS A 114 -1.94 -15.05 7.28
N ALA A 115 -1.14 -14.32 8.04
CA ALA A 115 -1.15 -14.38 9.51
C ALA A 115 -2.40 -13.70 10.12
N LEU A 116 -2.96 -12.69 9.45
CA LEU A 116 -4.13 -11.93 9.90
C LEU A 116 -5.47 -12.53 9.48
N ARG A 117 -5.51 -13.34 8.42
CA ARG A 117 -6.77 -13.91 7.91
C ARG A 117 -7.57 -14.66 8.97
N ASP A 118 -8.88 -14.69 8.84
CA ASP A 118 -9.70 -15.57 9.67
C ASP A 118 -9.45 -17.03 9.26
N ARG A 119 -9.20 -17.91 10.24
CA ARG A 119 -9.02 -19.34 9.96
C ARG A 119 -10.34 -20.03 9.63
N ALA A 120 -11.46 -19.40 9.98
CA ALA A 120 -12.79 -19.84 9.59
C ALA A 120 -13.13 -19.49 8.13
N ALA A 121 -12.25 -18.78 7.41
CA ALA A 121 -12.42 -18.45 6.00
C ALA A 121 -12.67 -19.71 5.16
N GLY A 122 -13.69 -19.64 4.29
CA GLY A 122 -14.03 -20.72 3.37
C GLY A 122 -12.93 -20.99 2.34
N PRO A 123 -12.95 -22.13 1.63
CA PRO A 123 -11.92 -22.50 0.66
C PRO A 123 -11.77 -21.49 -0.49
N ALA A 124 -12.86 -20.82 -0.88
CA ALA A 124 -12.84 -19.78 -1.91
C ALA A 124 -12.04 -18.55 -1.44
N GLU A 125 -12.31 -18.03 -0.24
CA GLU A 125 -11.56 -16.90 0.34
C GLU A 125 -10.07 -17.26 0.49
N GLN A 126 -9.76 -18.48 0.94
CA GLN A 126 -8.38 -18.96 1.03
C GLN A 126 -7.68 -18.99 -0.32
N ALA A 127 -8.35 -19.44 -1.38
CA ALA A 127 -7.81 -19.47 -2.74
C ALA A 127 -7.62 -18.05 -3.28
N VAL A 128 -8.59 -17.17 -3.08
CA VAL A 128 -8.52 -15.76 -3.48
C VAL A 128 -7.36 -15.06 -2.76
N MET A 129 -7.20 -15.22 -1.45
CA MET A 129 -6.06 -14.65 -0.72
C MET A 129 -4.72 -15.23 -1.16
N ALA A 130 -4.67 -16.52 -1.53
CA ALA A 130 -3.44 -17.14 -2.02
C ALA A 130 -3.04 -16.62 -3.41
N ALA A 131 -4.02 -16.33 -4.28
CA ALA A 131 -3.79 -15.94 -5.68
C ALA A 131 -3.75 -14.43 -5.90
N MET A 132 -4.72 -13.69 -5.35
CA MET A 132 -4.85 -12.25 -5.58
C MET A 132 -3.74 -11.46 -4.94
N LEU A 133 -3.29 -11.83 -3.74
CA LEU A 133 -2.28 -11.04 -3.02
C LEU A 133 -0.93 -11.00 -3.74
N PRO A 134 -0.41 -12.09 -4.32
CA PRO A 134 0.72 -12.03 -5.23
C PRO A 134 0.37 -11.42 -6.60
N LEU A 135 -0.83 -11.67 -7.13
CA LEU A 135 -1.22 -11.17 -8.44
C LEU A 135 -1.32 -9.64 -8.48
N LEU A 136 -1.92 -9.01 -7.47
CA LEU A 136 -2.14 -7.56 -7.40
C LEU A 136 -0.88 -6.72 -7.63
N PRO A 137 0.24 -6.95 -6.91
CA PRO A 137 1.47 -6.22 -7.18
C PRO A 137 2.09 -6.64 -8.51
N LEU A 138 2.06 -7.91 -8.91
CA LEU A 138 2.71 -8.37 -10.15
C LEU A 138 1.95 -7.93 -11.41
N SER A 139 0.63 -7.78 -11.35
CA SER A 139 -0.21 -7.34 -12.48
C SER A 139 0.06 -5.91 -12.91
N ALA A 140 0.79 -5.16 -12.08
CA ALA A 140 1.42 -3.90 -12.46
C ALA A 140 2.29 -3.98 -13.72
N GLY A 141 2.87 -5.16 -14.00
CA GLY A 141 3.77 -5.37 -15.12
C GLY A 141 4.93 -4.39 -15.09
N GLN A 142 4.96 -3.48 -16.06
CA GLN A 142 6.02 -2.47 -16.19
C GLN A 142 6.01 -1.46 -15.05
N ASP A 143 4.85 -1.14 -14.48
CA ASP A 143 4.74 -0.17 -13.39
C ASP A 143 5.16 -0.73 -12.03
N PHE A 144 5.63 -1.99 -11.98
CA PHE A 144 6.06 -2.66 -10.76
C PHE A 144 7.13 -1.87 -10.02
N GLY A 145 6.83 -1.48 -8.78
CA GLY A 145 7.71 -0.66 -7.95
C GLY A 145 7.35 0.83 -7.92
N GLN A 146 6.32 1.25 -8.66
CA GLN A 146 5.77 2.61 -8.51
C GLN A 146 5.18 2.84 -7.11
N ARG A 147 5.15 4.11 -6.71
CA ARG A 147 4.74 4.53 -5.35
C ARG A 147 3.32 4.15 -4.99
N GLU A 148 2.41 4.24 -5.95
CA GLU A 148 0.99 3.92 -5.81
C GLU A 148 0.81 2.44 -5.50
N GLN A 149 1.60 1.60 -6.15
CA GLN A 149 1.58 0.15 -5.95
C GLN A 149 2.26 -0.23 -4.65
N LEU A 150 3.39 0.41 -4.32
CA LEU A 150 4.03 0.25 -3.01
C LEU A 150 3.10 0.65 -1.87
N MET A 151 2.43 1.79 -1.97
CA MET A 151 1.42 2.22 -1.00
C MET A 151 0.31 1.18 -0.86
N ALA A 152 -0.27 0.72 -1.98
CA ALA A 152 -1.33 -0.27 -1.96
C ALA A 152 -0.87 -1.59 -1.31
N LEU A 153 0.30 -2.10 -1.70
CA LEU A 153 0.89 -3.32 -1.16
C LEU A 153 1.07 -3.23 0.36
N LEU A 154 1.66 -2.13 0.84
CA LEU A 154 1.93 -1.90 2.25
C LEU A 154 0.66 -1.68 3.08
N ALA A 155 -0.42 -1.18 2.46
CA ALA A 155 -1.71 -0.97 3.10
C ALA A 155 -2.58 -2.24 3.21
N LEU A 156 -2.34 -3.28 2.39
CA LEU A 156 -3.17 -4.49 2.36
C LEU A 156 -3.28 -5.20 3.72
N PRO A 157 -2.18 -5.48 4.45
CA PRO A 157 -2.27 -6.13 5.76
C PRO A 157 -3.05 -5.28 6.78
N TYR A 158 -3.01 -3.96 6.65
CA TYR A 158 -3.70 -3.04 7.54
C TYR A 158 -5.23 -3.14 7.42
N LEU A 159 -5.77 -3.40 6.23
CA LEU A 159 -7.21 -3.60 6.06
C LEU A 159 -7.70 -4.86 6.79
N LEU A 160 -6.93 -5.95 6.73
CA LEU A 160 -7.23 -7.17 7.48
C LEU A 160 -7.12 -6.94 8.99
N LEU A 161 -6.12 -6.18 9.43
CA LEU A 161 -6.00 -5.79 10.84
C LEU A 161 -7.18 -4.93 11.29
N ALA A 162 -7.65 -3.99 10.46
CA ALA A 162 -8.83 -3.17 10.74
C ALA A 162 -10.07 -4.03 10.94
N GLU A 163 -10.31 -5.02 10.07
CA GLU A 163 -11.44 -5.95 10.21
C GLU A 163 -11.34 -6.78 11.49
N ARG A 164 -10.16 -7.31 11.82
CA ARG A 164 -9.94 -8.01 13.09
C ARG A 164 -10.27 -7.13 14.29
N ARG A 165 -9.90 -5.86 14.26
CA ARG A 165 -10.20 -4.89 15.33
C ARG A 165 -11.69 -4.63 15.45
N ILE A 166 -12.42 -4.51 14.33
CA ILE A 166 -13.89 -4.38 14.30
C ILE A 166 -14.57 -5.61 14.92
N LEU A 167 -14.12 -6.80 14.54
CA LEU A 167 -14.66 -8.06 15.03
C LEU A 167 -14.26 -8.35 16.48
N GLY A 168 -13.23 -7.67 17.01
CA GLY A 168 -12.70 -7.88 18.35
C GLY A 168 -11.83 -9.14 18.46
N ARG A 169 -11.20 -9.56 17.35
CA ARG A 169 -10.31 -10.73 17.32
C ARG A 169 -8.95 -10.34 17.89
N ALA A 170 -8.47 -11.13 18.86
CA ALA A 170 -7.14 -10.94 19.44
C ALA A 170 -6.06 -11.05 18.35
N THR A 171 -5.08 -10.14 18.37
CA THR A 171 -3.99 -10.09 17.41
C THR A 171 -2.68 -9.84 18.18
N PRO A 172 -1.61 -10.60 17.93
CA PRO A 172 -0.34 -10.40 18.64
C PRO A 172 0.22 -9.00 18.44
N ALA A 173 0.75 -8.39 19.51
CA ALA A 173 1.25 -7.01 19.47
C ALA A 173 2.34 -6.78 18.42
N ALA A 174 3.24 -7.74 18.22
CA ALA A 174 4.27 -7.68 17.19
C ALA A 174 3.68 -7.58 15.77
N LEU A 175 2.58 -8.30 15.51
CA LEU A 175 1.89 -8.27 14.22
C LEU A 175 1.17 -6.92 14.02
N VAL A 176 0.54 -6.39 15.07
CA VAL A 176 -0.05 -5.05 15.06
C VAL A 176 1.01 -3.99 14.76
N ALA A 177 2.16 -4.03 15.44
CA ALA A 177 3.24 -3.09 15.25
C ALA A 177 3.83 -3.14 13.83
N ALA A 178 4.13 -4.34 13.32
CA ALA A 178 4.66 -4.52 11.97
C ALA A 178 3.71 -3.97 10.89
N VAL A 179 2.41 -4.28 11.00
CA VAL A 179 1.39 -3.81 10.05
C VAL A 179 1.18 -2.30 10.14
N THR A 180 1.18 -1.75 11.35
CA THR A 180 1.05 -0.30 11.59
C THR A 180 2.23 0.45 10.99
N LEU A 181 3.45 -0.07 11.15
CA LEU A 181 4.67 0.48 10.55
C LEU A 181 4.59 0.49 9.02
N LEU A 182 4.26 -0.66 8.41
CA LEU A 182 4.16 -0.77 6.95
C LEU A 182 3.07 0.14 6.39
N ALA A 183 1.88 0.17 6.97
CA ALA A 183 0.81 1.04 6.53
C ALA A 183 1.16 2.52 6.68
N GLY A 184 1.80 2.90 7.79
CA GLY A 184 2.31 4.25 8.01
C GLY A 184 3.30 4.68 6.91
N ILE A 185 4.27 3.82 6.57
CA ILE A 185 5.21 4.05 5.45
C ILE A 185 4.46 4.13 4.13
N GLY A 186 3.55 3.20 3.85
CA GLY A 186 2.78 3.16 2.61
C GLY A 186 2.01 4.45 2.36
N PHE A 187 1.20 4.89 3.33
CA PHE A 187 0.42 6.13 3.17
C PHE A 187 1.29 7.40 3.17
N ALA A 188 2.48 7.37 3.77
CA ALA A 188 3.42 8.48 3.70
C ALA A 188 4.02 8.69 2.29
N LEU A 189 4.03 7.66 1.43
CA LEU A 189 4.50 7.78 0.04
C LEU A 189 3.61 8.72 -0.80
N LYS A 190 2.32 8.79 -0.47
CA LYS A 190 1.36 9.71 -1.09
C LYS A 190 0.39 10.28 -0.05
N PRO A 191 0.72 11.44 0.55
CA PRO A 191 -0.11 12.07 1.57
C PRO A 191 -1.55 12.37 1.14
N HIS A 192 -1.81 12.58 -0.16
CA HIS A 192 -3.17 12.79 -0.68
C HIS A 192 -4.10 11.58 -0.45
N PHE A 193 -3.55 10.37 -0.26
CA PHE A 193 -4.33 9.17 0.06
C PHE A 193 -4.59 8.97 1.56
N LEU A 194 -4.21 9.90 2.44
CA LEU A 194 -4.51 9.83 3.88
C LEU A 194 -6.00 9.81 4.20
N ALA A 195 -6.87 10.20 3.26
CA ALA A 195 -8.31 10.00 3.36
C ALA A 195 -8.70 8.51 3.52
N VAL A 196 -7.93 7.59 2.93
CA VAL A 196 -8.18 6.14 3.01
C VAL A 196 -8.02 5.61 4.44
N PRO A 197 -6.86 5.74 5.12
CA PRO A 197 -6.72 5.29 6.49
C PRO A 197 -7.65 6.06 7.43
N ALA A 198 -7.91 7.35 7.18
CA ALA A 198 -8.86 8.12 7.98
C ALA A 198 -10.28 7.53 7.90
N LEU A 199 -10.75 7.16 6.71
CA LEU A 199 -12.06 6.51 6.53
C LEU A 199 -12.10 5.14 7.22
N VAL A 200 -11.06 4.33 7.04
CA VAL A 200 -10.98 3.00 7.67
C VAL A 200 -11.00 3.12 9.20
N GLU A 201 -10.20 4.00 9.78
CA GLU A 201 -10.19 4.22 11.24
C GLU A 201 -11.51 4.80 11.73
N ALA A 202 -12.18 5.68 10.98
CA ALA A 202 -13.50 6.17 11.33
C ALA A 202 -14.53 5.02 11.40
N VAL A 203 -14.49 4.07 10.47
CA VAL A 203 -15.33 2.87 10.48
C VAL A 203 -14.98 1.97 11.67
N VAL A 204 -13.69 1.73 11.94
CA VAL A 204 -13.24 0.94 13.11
C VAL A 204 -13.72 1.57 14.41
N LEU A 205 -13.53 2.88 14.58
CA LEU A 205 -13.98 3.63 15.75
C LEU A 205 -15.49 3.54 15.92
N LEU A 206 -16.27 3.78 14.86
CA LEU A 206 -17.74 3.71 14.92
C LEU A 206 -18.24 2.30 15.29
N ALA A 207 -17.69 1.26 14.66
CA ALA A 207 -18.07 -0.12 14.93
C ALA A 207 -17.74 -0.53 16.37
N ARG A 208 -16.58 -0.09 16.88
CA ARG A 208 -16.15 -0.39 18.25
C ARG A 208 -16.87 0.45 19.29
N PHE A 209 -17.19 1.72 19.01
CA PHE A 209 -17.97 2.58 19.90
C PHE A 209 -19.33 1.97 20.23
N ARG A 210 -20.03 1.44 19.22
CA ARG A 210 -21.32 0.75 19.41
C ARG A 210 -21.24 -0.45 20.36
N ARG A 211 -20.08 -1.09 20.48
CA ARG A 211 -19.87 -2.31 21.28
C ARG A 211 -19.22 -2.06 22.64
N GLN A 212 -18.38 -1.02 22.77
CA GLN A 212 -17.42 -0.87 23.88
C GLN A 212 -17.46 0.51 24.56
N GLY A 213 -18.29 1.45 24.09
CA GLY A 213 -18.26 2.84 24.53
C GLY A 213 -17.06 3.62 23.96
N TRP A 214 -16.89 4.88 24.37
CA TRP A 214 -15.97 5.83 23.73
C TRP A 214 -14.50 5.71 24.17
N ALA A 215 -14.22 5.33 25.42
CA ALA A 215 -12.85 5.37 25.96
C ALA A 215 -11.93 4.28 25.38
N ARG A 216 -12.43 3.06 25.17
CA ARG A 216 -11.60 1.91 24.72
C ARG A 216 -11.13 2.02 23.26
N PRO A 217 -11.94 2.51 22.30
CA PRO A 217 -11.47 2.64 20.93
C PRO A 217 -10.49 3.80 20.73
N LEU A 218 -10.56 4.86 21.53
CA LEU A 218 -9.58 5.96 21.49
C LEU A 218 -8.19 5.53 21.97
N ALA A 219 -8.10 4.49 22.81
CA ALA A 219 -6.85 3.89 23.25
C ALA A 219 -6.26 2.87 22.24
N ASP A 220 -6.83 2.75 21.04
CA ASP A 220 -6.30 1.88 19.99
C ASP A 220 -4.93 2.40 19.50
N PRO A 221 -3.84 1.61 19.62
CA PRO A 221 -2.50 2.08 19.28
C PRO A 221 -2.27 2.27 17.77
N VAL A 222 -3.10 1.70 16.90
CA VAL A 222 -2.88 1.69 15.45
C VAL A 222 -2.92 3.10 14.82
N PRO A 223 -4.02 3.89 14.96
CA PRO A 223 -4.07 5.25 14.40
C PRO A 223 -2.98 6.16 14.96
N TRP A 224 -2.71 6.07 16.27
CA TRP A 224 -1.68 6.87 16.93
C TRP A 224 -0.27 6.47 16.48
N GLY A 225 -0.02 5.18 16.25
CA GLY A 225 1.24 4.67 15.72
C GLY A 225 1.52 5.19 14.31
N MET A 226 0.51 5.18 13.42
CA MET A 226 0.64 5.78 12.09
C MET A 226 0.88 7.29 12.16
N ALA A 227 0.11 8.01 12.99
CA ALA A 227 0.28 9.45 13.17
C ALA A 227 1.67 9.82 13.70
N ALA A 228 2.17 9.09 14.70
CA ALA A 228 3.52 9.27 15.24
C ALA A 228 4.59 9.04 14.17
N LEU A 229 4.43 8.01 13.31
CA LEU A 229 5.32 7.76 12.19
C LEU A 229 5.31 8.91 11.18
N TRP A 230 4.14 9.43 10.83
CA TRP A 230 4.03 10.56 9.89
C TRP A 230 4.66 11.83 10.46
N LEU A 231 4.47 12.11 11.76
CA LEU A 231 5.14 13.23 12.42
C LEU A 231 6.66 13.04 12.45
N ALA A 232 7.13 11.83 12.74
CA ALA A 232 8.56 11.50 12.69
C ALA A 232 9.12 11.66 11.27
N TYR A 233 8.35 11.29 10.24
CA TYR A 233 8.73 11.47 8.85
C TYR A 233 8.80 12.96 8.46
N LEU A 234 7.84 13.78 8.88
CA LEU A 234 7.90 15.23 8.66
C LEU A 234 9.11 15.86 9.36
N ALA A 235 9.41 15.43 10.58
CA ALA A 235 10.63 15.85 11.28
C ALA A 235 11.89 15.41 10.54
N LEU A 236 11.92 14.17 10.01
CA LEU A 236 13.04 13.68 9.19
C LEU A 236 13.24 14.56 7.96
N ILE A 237 12.18 14.95 7.24
CA ILE A 237 12.30 15.85 6.09
C ILE A 237 12.88 17.20 6.54
N HIS A 238 12.37 17.76 7.64
CA HIS A 238 12.81 19.07 8.12
C HIS A 238 14.30 19.09 8.52
N PHE A 239 14.75 18.07 9.25
CA PHE A 239 16.11 18.05 9.81
C PHE A 239 17.15 17.41 8.88
N ALA A 240 16.82 16.31 8.20
CA ALA A 240 17.76 15.59 7.33
C ALA A 240 17.69 16.03 5.86
N PHE A 241 16.56 16.58 5.40
CA PHE A 241 16.37 17.04 4.03
C PHE A 241 15.91 18.52 3.96
N PRO A 242 16.56 19.47 4.66
CA PRO A 242 16.12 20.86 4.69
C PRO A 242 16.13 21.53 3.30
N ALA A 243 16.93 21.02 2.36
CA ALA A 243 16.93 21.46 0.96
C ALA A 243 15.59 21.18 0.24
N TYR A 244 14.80 20.19 0.68
CA TYR A 244 13.47 19.94 0.13
C TYR A 244 12.56 21.16 0.28
N PHE A 245 12.48 21.72 1.49
CA PHE A 245 11.65 22.90 1.76
C PHE A 245 12.23 24.19 1.17
N ARG A 246 13.56 24.29 1.07
CA ARG A 246 14.23 25.50 0.55
C ARG A 246 14.21 25.59 -0.98
N ASN A 247 14.34 24.45 -1.66
CA ASN A 247 14.57 24.42 -3.11
C ASN A 247 13.37 23.82 -3.85
N ILE A 248 12.83 22.69 -3.38
CA ILE A 248 11.85 21.91 -4.12
C ILE A 248 10.43 22.42 -3.90
N VAL A 249 10.04 22.71 -2.66
CA VAL A 249 8.70 23.22 -2.36
C VAL A 249 8.40 24.53 -3.10
N PRO A 250 9.31 25.54 -3.14
CA PRO A 250 9.13 26.73 -3.96
C PRO A 250 9.03 26.39 -5.46
N LEU A 251 9.90 25.52 -5.97
CA LEU A 251 9.86 25.09 -7.37
C LEU A 251 8.50 24.47 -7.74
N VAL A 252 7.97 23.56 -6.91
CA VAL A 252 6.65 22.94 -7.13
C VAL A 252 5.54 23.99 -7.02
N ARG A 253 5.61 24.90 -6.05
CA ARG A 253 4.63 25.97 -5.92
C ARG A 253 4.57 26.83 -7.18
N ASP A 254 5.73 27.31 -7.63
CA ASP A 254 5.82 28.31 -8.70
C ASP A 254 5.53 27.71 -10.08
N TRP A 255 5.85 26.43 -10.30
CA TRP A 255 5.72 25.80 -11.62
C TRP A 255 4.59 24.77 -11.76
N TYR A 256 4.19 24.10 -10.67
CA TYR A 256 3.15 23.07 -10.71
C TYR A 256 1.82 23.54 -10.14
N LEU A 257 1.82 24.35 -9.08
CA LEU A 257 0.59 24.78 -8.41
C LEU A 257 0.08 26.14 -8.88
N ASP A 258 0.98 27.03 -9.31
CA ASP A 258 0.60 28.37 -9.77
C ASP A 258 -0.26 28.32 -11.04
N LEU A 259 -0.22 27.22 -11.82
CA LEU A 259 -1.05 27.00 -13.02
C LEU A 259 -1.09 28.21 -13.99
N GLY A 260 -0.04 29.04 -13.99
CA GLY A 260 -0.01 30.30 -14.74
C GLY A 260 -1.06 31.33 -14.31
N GLY A 261 -1.46 31.33 -13.03
CA GLY A 261 -2.52 32.17 -12.46
C GLY A 261 -3.95 31.63 -12.67
N ALA A 262 -4.10 30.48 -13.32
CA ALA A 262 -5.41 29.86 -13.53
C ALA A 262 -5.86 29.08 -12.29
N PRO A 263 -7.14 29.15 -11.89
CA PRO A 263 -7.65 28.31 -10.82
C PRO A 263 -7.69 26.84 -11.25
N TRP A 264 -7.50 25.90 -10.31
CA TRP A 264 -7.44 24.47 -10.59
C TRP A 264 -8.67 23.92 -11.37
N TRP A 265 -9.85 24.50 -11.17
CA TRP A 265 -11.06 24.09 -11.89
C TRP A 265 -11.00 24.46 -13.38
N ALA A 266 -10.25 25.51 -13.76
CA ALA A 266 -10.10 25.90 -15.16
C ALA A 266 -9.32 24.83 -15.93
N VAL A 267 -8.37 24.16 -15.28
CA VAL A 267 -7.65 23.00 -15.84
C VAL A 267 -8.59 21.85 -16.15
N LEU A 268 -9.63 21.61 -15.34
CA LEU A 268 -10.64 20.57 -15.59
C LEU A 268 -11.55 20.89 -16.79
N LEU A 269 -11.59 22.15 -17.20
CA LEU A 269 -12.38 22.65 -18.33
C LEU A 269 -11.54 22.87 -19.60
N THR A 270 -10.24 22.53 -19.59
CA THR A 270 -9.38 22.64 -20.78
C THR A 270 -9.68 21.53 -21.78
N ALA A 271 -9.50 21.76 -23.08
CA ALA A 271 -9.81 20.78 -24.13
C ALA A 271 -9.25 19.34 -23.92
N PRO A 272 -8.05 19.13 -23.32
CA PRO A 272 -7.52 17.79 -23.04
C PRO A 272 -8.26 17.01 -21.93
N THR A 273 -8.85 17.70 -20.95
CA THR A 273 -9.55 17.11 -19.79
C THR A 273 -11.08 17.29 -19.87
N GLY A 274 -11.52 18.30 -20.61
CA GLY A 274 -12.89 18.77 -20.85
C GLY A 274 -13.55 18.15 -22.07
N SER A 275 -13.16 16.95 -22.48
CA SER A 275 -13.95 16.16 -23.44
C SER A 275 -15.36 15.82 -22.92
N ALA A 276 -15.62 16.06 -21.62
CA ALA A 276 -16.97 16.07 -21.05
C ALA A 276 -17.87 17.19 -21.62
N ALA A 277 -17.32 18.30 -22.14
CA ALA A 277 -18.12 19.35 -22.79
C ALA A 277 -18.71 18.88 -24.13
N VAL A 278 -18.10 17.89 -24.78
CA VAL A 278 -18.61 17.27 -26.03
C VAL A 278 -19.77 16.30 -25.76
N LEU A 279 -19.95 15.85 -24.51
CA LEU A 279 -21.06 14.99 -24.09
C LEU A 279 -22.28 15.77 -23.56
N ALA A 280 -22.22 17.10 -23.58
CA ALA A 280 -23.28 18.00 -23.11
C ALA A 280 -23.97 18.79 -24.25
N ILE A 281 -23.79 18.37 -25.51
CA ILE A 281 -24.56 18.80 -26.70
C ILE A 281 -25.31 17.58 -27.22
#